data_AF-A0A448I527-F1
#
_entry.id   AF-A0A448I527-F1
#
_cell.length_a   1.000
_cell.length_b   1.000
_cell.length_c   1.000
_cell.angle_alpha   90.00
_cell.angle_beta   90.00
_cell.angle_gamma   90.00
#
_symmetry.space_group_name_H-M   'P 1'
#
loop_
_entity.id
_entity.type
_entity.pdbx_description
1 polymer ?
#
loop_
_entity_poly.entity_id
_entity_poly.type
_entity_poly.pdbx_seq_one_letter_code
_entity_poly.pdbx_strand_id
1 'polypeptide(L)' 'MRALHLRNVPDVVMDRLERMARAANTSVTAVAIRELDAATRRVDNAALLATLPDLGIPPADIVEYIEADRR' A
#
# COMPACT_ATOMS: atom_id res chain seq x y z
N MET A 1 10.54 -19.49 -8.38
CA MET A 1 9.64 -18.39 -8.80
C MET A 1 8.44 -18.97 -9.52
N ARG A 2 7.23 -18.51 -9.23
CA ARG A 2 6.00 -18.92 -9.92
C ARG A 2 5.59 -17.81 -10.89
N ALA A 3 5.10 -18.18 -12.07
CA ALA A 3 4.61 -17.22 -13.06
C ALA A 3 3.11 -16.98 -12.85
N LEU A 4 2.70 -15.71 -12.78
CA LEU A 4 1.31 -15.28 -12.77
C LEU A 4 1.02 -14.58 -14.10
N HIS A 5 0.00 -15.03 -14.83
CA HIS A 5 -0.41 -14.42 -16.10
C HIS A 5 -1.74 -13.70 -15.92
N LEU A 6 -1.70 -12.37 -15.93
CA LEU A 6 -2.89 -11.53 -15.86
C LEU A 6 -3.54 -11.46 -17.25
N ARG A 7 -4.84 -11.74 -17.33
CA ARG A 7 -5.64 -11.61 -18.54
C ARG A 7 -6.81 -10.66 -18.27
N ASN A 8 -7.34 -10.06 -19.33
CA ASN A 8 -8.49 -9.14 -19.26
C ASN A 8 -8.26 -7.96 -18.30
N VAL A 9 -7.04 -7.40 -18.30
CA VAL A 9 -6.72 -6.22 -17.50
C VAL A 9 -7.47 -5.03 -18.10
N PRO A 10 -8.31 -4.29 -17.33
CA PRO A 10 -9.01 -3.12 -17.86
C PRO A 10 -8.02 -2.07 -18.37
N ASP A 11 -8.34 -1.40 -19.48
CA ASP A 11 -7.47 -0.41 -20.12
C ASP A 11 -7.03 0.69 -19.14
N VAL A 12 -7.96 1.17 -18.31
CA VAL A 12 -7.68 2.17 -17.28
C VAL A 12 -6.63 1.73 -16.25
N VAL A 13 -6.51 0.43 -16.00
CA VAL A 13 -5.47 -0.14 -15.11
C VAL A 13 -4.15 -0.22 -15.86
N MET A 14 -4.18 -0.66 -17.13
CA MET A 14 -2.98 -0.71 -17.96
C MET A 14 -2.36 0.68 -18.14
N ASP A 15 -3.16 1.71 -18.45
CA ASP A 15 -2.72 3.10 -18.58
C ASP A 15 -2.02 3.61 -17.32
N ARG A 16 -2.56 3.26 -16.14
CA ARG A 16 -1.96 3.63 -14.85
C ARG A 16 -0.62 2.93 -14.65
N LEU A 17 -0.55 1.63 -14.92
CA LEU A 17 0.69 0.86 -14.81
C LEU A 17 1.77 1.37 -15.78
N GLU A 18 1.39 1.73 -17.01
CA GLU A 18 2.31 2.32 -17.98
C GLU A 18 2.87 3.67 -17.52
N ARG A 19 2.01 4.56 -17.00
CA ARG A 19 2.47 5.84 -16.44
C ARG A 19 3.46 5.64 -15.29
N MET A 20 3.17 4.69 -14.40
CA MET A 20 4.05 4.34 -13.29
C MET A 20 5.38 3.74 -13.77
N ALA A 21 5.34 2.89 -14.80
CA ALA A 21 6.52 2.27 -15.39
C ALA A 21 7.44 3.30 -16.04
N ARG A 22 6.86 4.26 -16.79
CA ARG A 22 7.60 5.39 -17.38
C ARG A 22 8.24 6.26 -16.31
N ALA A 23 7.51 6.61 -15.24
CA ALA A 23 8.04 7.42 -14.14
C ALA A 23 9.18 6.73 -13.38
N ALA A 24 9.15 5.40 -13.27
CA ALA A 24 10.16 4.61 -12.57
C ALA A 24 11.25 4.03 -13.50
N ASN A 25 11.25 4.39 -14.79
CA ASN A 25 12.16 3.88 -15.82
C ASN A 25 12.31 2.34 -15.79
N THR A 26 11.19 1.64 -15.65
CA THR A 26 11.13 0.18 -15.47
C THR A 26 10.01 -0.42 -16.34
N SER A 27 9.87 -1.75 -16.35
CA SER A 27 8.83 -2.42 -17.12
C SER A 27 7.47 -2.39 -16.41
N VAL A 28 6.38 -2.43 -17.19
CA VAL A 28 5.01 -2.56 -16.68
C VAL A 28 4.86 -3.81 -15.81
N THR A 29 5.49 -4.92 -16.22
CA THR A 29 5.48 -6.16 -15.44
C THR A 29 6.18 -5.99 -14.09
N ALA A 30 7.31 -5.28 -14.03
CA ALA A 30 8.01 -5.03 -12.77
C ALA A 30 7.17 -4.14 -11.83
N VAL A 31 6.48 -3.13 -12.38
CA VAL A 31 5.51 -2.33 -11.61
C VAL A 31 4.38 -3.23 -11.11
N ALA A 32 3.76 -4.03 -11.97
CA ALA A 32 2.65 -4.90 -11.59
C ALA A 32 3.04 -5.87 -10.46
N ILE A 33 4.22 -6.49 -10.53
CA ILE A 33 4.74 -7.35 -9.46
C ILE A 33 4.92 -6.58 -8.15
N ARG A 34 5.52 -5.38 -8.22
CA ARG A 34 5.72 -4.52 -7.04
C ARG A 34 4.40 -4.12 -6.39
N GLU A 35 3.42 -3.72 -7.19
CA GLU A 35 2.10 -3.33 -6.67
C GLU A 35 1.34 -4.53 -6.10
N LEU A 36 1.45 -5.72 -6.72
CA LEU A 36 0.90 -6.96 -6.17
C LEU A 36 1.54 -7.30 -4.82
N ASP A 37 2.87 -7.20 -4.69
CA ASP A 37 3.57 -7.39 -3.41
C ASP A 37 3.13 -6.37 -2.34
N ALA A 38 3.00 -5.10 -2.72
CA ALA A 38 2.49 -4.08 -1.81
C ALA A 38 1.04 -4.32 -1.39
N ALA A 39 0.20 -4.82 -2.29
CA ALA A 39 -1.19 -5.16 -2.00
C ALA A 39 -1.30 -6.36 -1.06
N THR A 40 -0.52 -7.42 -1.28
CA THR A 40 -0.54 -8.63 -0.45
C THR A 40 -0.04 -8.36 0.97
N ARG A 41 0.97 -7.51 1.16
CA ARG A 41 1.42 -7.10 2.50
C ARG A 41 0.31 -6.49 3.35
N ARG A 42 -0.64 -5.79 2.72
CA ARG A 42 -1.76 -5.15 3.44
C ARG A 42 -2.85 -6.12 3.88
N VAL A 43 -2.91 -7.31 3.28
CA VAL A 43 -3.94 -8.31 3.60
C VAL A 43 -3.85 -8.72 5.07
N ASP A 44 -2.64 -8.86 5.59
CA ASP A 44 -2.40 -9.28 6.97
C ASP A 44 -2.39 -8.11 7.96
N ASN A 45 -2.46 -6.86 7.50
CA ASN A 45 -2.40 -5.69 8.38
C ASN A 45 -3.53 -5.66 9.39
N ALA A 46 -4.76 -6.03 9.00
CA ALA A 46 -5.88 -6.06 9.92
C ALA A 46 -5.67 -7.08 11.05
N ALA A 47 -5.16 -8.28 10.69
CA ALA A 47 -4.82 -9.30 11.66
C ALA A 47 -3.64 -8.88 12.56
N LEU A 48 -2.60 -8.27 11.99
CA LEU A 48 -1.45 -7.73 12.73
C LEU A 48 -1.87 -6.63 13.71
N LEU A 49 -2.70 -5.68 13.26
CA LEU A 49 -3.24 -4.62 14.11
C LEU A 49 -4.06 -5.19 15.27
N ALA A 50 -4.82 -6.27 15.04
CA ALA A 50 -5.57 -6.96 16.08
C ALA A 50 -4.68 -7.67 17.12
N THR A 51 -3.39 -7.93 16.82
CA THR A 51 -2.43 -8.48 17.79
C THR A 51 -1.74 -7.43 18.65
N LEU A 52 -1.89 -6.14 18.33
CA LEU A 52 -1.25 -5.09 19.10
C LEU A 52 -1.90 -4.96 20.48
N PRO A 53 -1.10 -4.72 21.54
CA PRO A 53 -1.64 -4.44 22.85
C PRO A 53 -2.39 -3.10 22.82
N ASP A 54 -3.56 -3.07 23.46
CA ASP A 54 -4.23 -1.81 23.75
C ASP A 54 -3.43 -1.05 24.80
N LEU A 55 -2.91 0.11 24.42
CA LEU A 55 -2.12 0.98 25.30
C LEU A 55 -3.00 1.90 26.16
N GLY A 56 -4.33 1.89 25.95
CA GLY A 56 -5.27 2.73 26.67
C GLY A 56 -5.11 4.22 26.38
N ILE A 57 -4.50 4.58 25.24
CA ILE A 57 -4.25 5.97 24.85
C ILE A 57 -5.50 6.52 24.15
N PRO A 58 -6.17 7.53 24.70
CA PRO A 58 -7.31 8.17 24.06
C PRO A 58 -6.88 8.89 22.77
N PRO A 59 -7.69 8.85 21.69
CA PRO A 59 -7.39 9.60 20.47
C PRO A 59 -7.29 11.11 20.67
N ALA A 60 -7.99 11.66 21.68
CA ALA A 60 -7.96 13.09 22.00
C ALA A 60 -6.54 13.55 22.40
N ASP A 61 -5.86 12.76 23.24
CA ASP A 61 -4.51 13.05 23.72
C ASP A 61 -3.52 13.08 22.55
N ILE A 62 -3.66 12.18 21.57
CA ILE A 62 -2.81 12.15 20.37
C ILE A 62 -2.96 13.44 19.56
N VAL A 63 -4.20 13.90 19.36
CA VAL A 63 -4.48 15.13 18.62
C VAL A 63 -3.91 16.34 19.34
N GLU A 64 -4.09 16.42 20.66
CA GLU A 64 -3.54 17.51 21.48
C GLU A 64 -2.02 17.61 21.38
N TYR A 65 -1.31 16.47 21.46
CA TYR A 65 0.15 16.44 21.30
C TYR A 65 0.62 16.89 19.91
N ILE A 66 -0.07 16.48 18.84
CA ILE A 66 0.26 16.90 17.47
C ILE A 66 0.04 18.40 17.28
N GLU A 67 -1.02 18.95 17.86
CA GLU A 67 -1.31 20.39 17.79
C GLU A 67 -0.31 21.22 18.61
N ALA A 68 0.16 20.70 19.75
CA ALA A 68 1.18 21.33 20.57
C ALA A 68 2.55 21.39 19.87
N ASP A 69 2.96 20.33 19.16
CA ASP A 69 4.24 20.28 18.41
C ASP A 69 4.27 21.20 17.18
N ARG A 70 3.10 21.58 16.65
CA ARG A 70 2.99 22.49 15.50
C ARG A 70 3.13 23.97 15.87
N ARG A 71 3.10 24.33 17.16
CA ARG A 71 3.21 25.72 17.65
C ARG A 71 4.63 26.08 18.02
#